data_AF-A0AAD4ZL64-F1
#
_entry.id   AF-A0AAD4ZL64-F1
#
_cell.length_a   1.000
_cell.length_b   1.000
_cell.length_c   1.000
_cell.angle_alpha   90.00
_cell.angle_beta   90.00
_cell.angle_gamma   90.00
#
_symmetry.space_group_name_H-M   'P 1'
#
loop_
_entity.id
_entity.type
_entity.pdbx_description
1 polymer ?
#
loop_
_entity_poly.entity_id
_entity_poly.type
_entity_poly.pdbx_seq_one_letter_code
_entity_poly.pdbx_strand_id
1 'polypeptide(L)'
;MTVQSRYEERDNMKMCKFTRYDSRTSPASVDEEPLFDFFQKAYESLILPIPALGKGLGTNGSANAAVLPPITKRPTERPLMKRIKAFGEGTRPLKCSQCSVVGHNKKTCKAVI
;
A
#
# COMPACT_ATOMS: atom_id res chain seq x y z
N MET A 1 -5.56 36.81 12.41
CA MET A 1 -6.65 36.30 13.28
C MET A 1 -7.75 35.81 12.34
N THR A 2 -8.13 34.54 12.27
CA THR A 2 -7.83 33.39 13.13
C THR A 2 -8.03 32.11 12.31
N VAL A 3 -7.23 31.09 12.61
CA VAL A 3 -7.14 29.75 11.99
C VAL A 3 -8.45 28.94 12.08
N GLN A 4 -9.50 29.48 12.70
CA GLN A 4 -10.77 28.80 12.96
C GLN A 4 -11.72 28.72 11.75
N SER A 5 -11.64 29.62 10.76
CA SER A 5 -12.59 29.58 9.64
C SER A 5 -12.38 28.39 8.69
N ARG A 6 -11.17 27.83 8.63
CA ARG A 6 -10.88 26.60 7.87
C ARG A 6 -11.31 25.32 8.61
N TYR A 7 -11.70 25.43 9.87
CA TYR A 7 -12.19 24.28 10.64
C TYR A 7 -13.69 24.03 10.43
N GLU A 8 -14.49 25.04 10.08
CA GLU A 8 -15.94 24.90 9.92
C GLU A 8 -16.37 24.44 8.51
N GLU A 9 -15.58 24.70 7.47
CA GLU A 9 -15.88 24.25 6.10
C GLU A 9 -15.70 22.74 5.89
N ARG A 10 -14.97 22.05 6.78
CA ARG A 10 -14.79 20.59 6.72
C ARG A 10 -15.93 19.80 7.37
N ASP A 11 -16.73 20.43 8.23
CA ASP A 11 -17.89 19.80 8.87
C ASP A 11 -19.12 19.75 7.94
N ASN A 12 -19.07 20.45 6.80
CA ASN A 12 -20.10 20.40 5.76
C ASN A 12 -19.75 19.48 4.58
N MET A 13 -18.67 18.70 4.68
CA MET A 13 -18.57 17.47 3.90
C MET A 13 -19.56 16.51 4.55
N LYS A 14 -20.82 16.57 4.10
CA LYS A 14 -21.80 15.49 4.30
C LYS A 14 -21.04 14.19 4.13
N MET A 15 -20.78 13.52 5.25
CA MET A 15 -20.36 12.13 5.23
C MET A 15 -21.39 11.44 4.36
N CYS A 16 -21.05 11.13 3.12
CA CYS A 16 -21.77 10.18 2.33
C CYS A 16 -21.65 8.90 3.14
N LYS A 17 -22.63 8.67 4.01
CA LYS A 17 -22.74 7.45 4.78
C LYS A 17 -22.78 6.36 3.73
N PHE A 18 -21.67 5.68 3.57
CA PHE A 18 -21.59 4.45 2.81
C PHE A 18 -22.40 3.43 3.61
N THR A 19 -23.71 3.54 3.50
CA THR A 19 -24.62 2.53 4.03
C THR A 19 -24.28 1.28 3.25
N ARG A 20 -23.89 0.22 3.98
CA ARG A 20 -23.81 -1.10 3.37
C ARG A 20 -25.17 -1.38 2.75
N TYR A 21 -25.18 -1.71 1.47
CA TYR A 21 -26.37 -2.17 0.79
C TYR A 21 -26.92 -3.40 1.54
N ASP A 22 -28.03 -3.21 2.26
CA ASP A 22 -28.74 -4.29 2.94
C ASP A 22 -29.74 -4.89 1.96
N SER A 23 -29.53 -6.15 1.60
CA SER A 23 -30.33 -6.90 0.63
C SER A 23 -31.75 -7.18 1.11
N ARG A 24 -32.10 -6.83 2.35
CA ARG A 24 -33.42 -7.07 2.94
C ARG A 24 -34.38 -5.88 2.84
N THR A 25 -33.90 -4.70 2.47
CA THR A 25 -34.76 -3.55 2.24
C THR A 25 -35.15 -3.53 0.77
N SER A 26 -36.30 -4.11 0.43
CA SER A 26 -36.92 -3.93 -0.89
C SER A 26 -37.37 -2.48 -1.03
N PRO A 27 -36.75 -1.64 -1.89
CA PRO A 27 -37.29 -0.32 -2.12
C PRO A 27 -38.54 -0.49 -2.98
N ALA A 28 -39.70 -0.29 -2.36
CA ALA A 28 -40.91 0.05 -3.10
C ALA A 28 -40.64 1.33 -3.91
N SER A 29 -41.15 1.34 -5.15
CA SER A 29 -41.11 2.42 -6.16
C SER A 29 -39.71 2.92 -6.55
N VAL A 30 -39.09 2.24 -7.52
CA VAL A 30 -38.09 2.86 -8.39
C VAL A 30 -38.88 3.65 -9.44
N ASP A 31 -38.95 4.97 -9.29
CA ASP A 31 -39.23 5.82 -10.43
C ASP A 31 -38.06 5.64 -11.40
N GLU A 32 -38.33 4.99 -12.53
CA GLU A 32 -37.39 4.80 -13.65
C GLU A 32 -37.12 6.16 -14.31
N GLU A 33 -36.45 7.07 -13.61
CA GLU A 33 -35.76 8.20 -14.24
C GLU A 33 -34.75 7.60 -15.23
N PRO A 34 -34.75 8.04 -16.50
CA PRO A 34 -34.13 7.29 -17.57
C PRO A 34 -32.62 7.32 -17.36
N LEU A 35 -32.08 6.18 -16.94
CA LEU A 35 -30.65 5.94 -16.74
C LEU A 35 -29.78 6.49 -17.89
N PHE A 36 -30.36 6.55 -19.10
CA PHE A 36 -29.80 7.16 -20.29
C PHE A 36 -29.44 8.65 -20.11
N ASP A 37 -30.34 9.47 -19.58
CA ASP A 37 -30.11 10.92 -19.39
C ASP A 37 -28.98 11.17 -18.40
N PHE A 38 -28.87 10.33 -17.37
CA PHE A 38 -27.80 10.41 -16.39
C PHE A 38 -26.44 10.15 -17.02
N PHE A 39 -26.33 9.10 -17.85
CA PHE A 39 -25.10 8.81 -18.57
C PHE A 39 -24.79 9.88 -19.62
N GLN A 40 -25.79 10.37 -20.36
CA GLN A 40 -25.60 11.42 -21.36
C GLN A 40 -25.02 12.70 -20.74
N LYS A 41 -25.55 13.14 -19.59
CA LYS A 41 -25.05 14.31 -18.84
C LYS A 41 -23.63 14.10 -18.31
N ALA A 42 -23.28 12.88 -17.88
CA ALA A 42 -21.93 12.57 -17.39
C ALA A 42 -20.86 12.72 -18.47
N TYR A 43 -21.20 12.48 -19.73
CA TYR A 43 -20.30 12.61 -20.88
C TYR A 43 -20.49 13.92 -21.69
N GLU A 44 -21.36 14.83 -21.23
CA GLU A 44 -21.56 16.15 -21.86
C GLU A 44 -20.33 17.06 -21.72
N SER A 45 -19.50 16.80 -20.71
CA SER A 45 -18.22 17.49 -20.52
C SER A 45 -17.19 17.07 -21.56
N LEU A 46 -16.65 18.03 -22.32
CA LEU A 46 -15.59 17.78 -23.30
C LEU A 46 -14.29 17.34 -22.61
N ILE A 47 -13.82 16.14 -22.92
CA ILE A 47 -12.48 15.67 -22.54
C ILE A 47 -11.48 16.30 -23.52
N LEU A 48 -10.93 17.45 -23.16
CA LEU A 48 -9.88 18.08 -23.95
C LEU A 48 -8.56 17.33 -23.79
N PRO A 49 -7.79 17.11 -24.87
CA PRO A 49 -6.44 16.59 -24.74
C PRO A 49 -5.63 17.56 -23.87
N ILE A 50 -4.90 17.03 -22.89
CA ILE A 50 -4.03 17.82 -22.03
C ILE A 50 -3.04 18.55 -22.96
N PRO A 51 -3.04 19.90 -23.02
CA PRO A 51 -2.08 20.62 -23.83
C PRO A 51 -0.69 20.23 -23.35
N ALA A 52 0.27 20.10 -24.27
CA ALA A 52 1.61 19.65 -23.95
C ALA A 52 2.40 20.70 -23.12
N LEU A 53 2.01 20.88 -21.85
CA LEU A 53 2.71 21.63 -20.82
C LEU A 53 3.92 20.81 -20.36
N GLY A 54 4.88 20.62 -21.26
CA GLY A 54 6.00 19.72 -21.04
C GLY A 54 6.95 19.55 -22.21
N LYS A 55 6.69 20.19 -23.36
CA LYS A 55 7.76 20.44 -24.33
C LYS A 55 8.47 21.70 -23.85
N GLY A 56 9.41 21.47 -22.93
CA GLY A 56 10.24 22.51 -22.36
C GLY A 56 10.75 23.43 -23.46
N LEU A 57 10.65 24.74 -23.21
CA LEU A 57 11.46 25.75 -23.85
C LEU A 57 12.92 25.48 -23.47
N GLY A 58 13.49 24.43 -24.02
CA GLY A 58 14.85 23.94 -23.82
C GLY A 58 15.52 24.00 -25.17
N THR A 59 16.17 25.13 -25.40
CA THR A 59 17.10 25.39 -26.50
C THR A 59 17.94 24.15 -26.84
N ASN A 60 17.92 23.75 -28.11
CA ASN A 60 18.94 22.98 -28.83
C ASN A 60 20.09 22.45 -27.95
N GLY A 61 19.83 21.33 -27.28
CA GLY A 61 20.79 20.67 -26.39
C GLY A 61 20.48 19.19 -26.36
N SER A 62 21.11 18.46 -27.28
CA SER A 62 21.13 17.01 -27.36
C SER A 62 21.18 16.34 -25.98
N ALA A 63 20.22 15.46 -25.71
CA ALA A 63 20.46 14.06 -25.37
C ALA A 63 19.33 13.52 -24.48
N ASN A 64 18.64 12.50 -24.97
CA ASN A 64 18.30 11.30 -24.21
C ASN A 64 18.58 11.40 -22.70
N ALA A 65 17.62 11.90 -21.92
CA ALA A 65 17.63 11.70 -20.47
C ALA A 65 17.28 10.23 -20.20
N ALA A 66 18.21 9.34 -20.56
CA ALA A 66 18.10 7.92 -20.29
C ALA A 66 18.03 7.75 -18.78
N VAL A 67 16.87 7.36 -18.28
CA VAL A 67 16.69 6.97 -16.87
C VAL A 67 17.65 5.82 -16.63
N LEU A 68 18.74 6.08 -15.93
CA LEU A 68 19.70 5.06 -15.60
C LEU A 68 19.05 4.08 -14.61
N PRO A 69 19.32 2.77 -14.75
CA PRO A 69 18.87 1.82 -13.74
C PRO A 69 19.48 2.19 -12.38
N PRO A 70 18.81 1.84 -11.27
CA PRO A 70 19.35 2.08 -9.94
C PRO A 70 20.76 1.50 -9.82
N ILE A 71 21.66 2.28 -9.19
CA ILE A 71 23.09 1.94 -9.03
C ILE A 71 23.28 0.64 -8.21
N THR A 72 22.23 0.19 -7.53
CA THR A 72 22.24 -1.03 -6.73
C THR A 72 22.29 -2.27 -7.62
N LYS A 73 23.35 -3.06 -7.46
CA LYS A 73 23.43 -4.40 -8.07
C LYS A 73 22.53 -5.34 -7.28
N ARG A 74 21.68 -6.11 -7.98
CA ARG A 74 21.09 -7.32 -7.38
C ARG A 74 22.26 -8.21 -6.92
N PRO A 75 22.28 -8.70 -5.68
CA PRO A 75 23.35 -9.60 -5.25
C PRO A 75 23.40 -10.79 -6.21
N THR A 76 24.59 -11.06 -6.76
CA THR A 76 24.85 -12.14 -7.73
C THR A 76 24.60 -13.52 -7.13
N GLU A 77 24.50 -13.61 -5.80
CA GLU A 77 24.29 -14.86 -5.10
C GLU A 77 22.87 -15.41 -5.24
N ARG A 78 22.80 -16.74 -5.25
CA ARG A 78 21.56 -17.48 -5.08
C ARG A 78 20.84 -16.96 -3.83
N PRO A 79 19.50 -16.79 -3.85
CA PRO A 79 18.73 -16.48 -2.65
C PRO A 79 19.18 -17.35 -1.48
N LEU A 80 19.45 -16.74 -0.34
CA LEU A 80 19.92 -17.45 0.85
C LEU A 80 18.90 -18.56 1.18
N MET A 81 19.36 -19.82 1.23
CA MET A 81 18.48 -20.94 1.59
C MET A 81 17.97 -20.86 3.03
N LYS A 82 18.65 -20.08 3.87
CA LYS A 82 18.25 -19.79 5.25
C LYS A 82 17.56 -18.43 5.30
N ARG A 83 16.54 -18.32 6.14
CA ARG A 83 15.84 -17.05 6.37
C ARG A 83 16.77 -16.06 7.10
N ILE A 84 16.80 -14.81 6.63
CA ILE A 84 17.41 -13.69 7.36
C ILE A 84 16.45 -13.30 8.49
N LYS A 85 16.95 -13.25 9.73
CA LYS A 85 16.14 -12.92 10.90
C LYS A 85 15.95 -11.41 11.00
N ALA A 86 14.74 -11.01 11.41
CA ALA A 86 14.45 -9.60 11.69
C ALA A 86 15.16 -9.15 12.99
N PHE A 87 15.40 -7.85 13.11
CA PHE A 87 15.92 -7.28 14.35
C PHE A 87 14.93 -7.55 15.50
N GLY A 88 15.41 -8.15 16.59
CA GLY A 88 14.58 -8.56 17.73
C GLY A 88 13.98 -9.97 17.63
N GLU A 89 14.22 -10.70 16.54
CA GLU A 89 13.76 -12.07 16.43
C GLU A 89 14.63 -13.02 17.25
N GLY A 90 14.22 -13.25 18.50
CA GLY A 90 14.93 -14.09 19.46
C GLY A 90 15.11 -15.53 18.98
N THR A 91 16.34 -16.04 19.10
CA THR A 91 16.59 -17.48 18.95
C THR A 91 16.04 -18.21 20.15
N ARG A 92 15.27 -19.29 19.95
CA ARG A 92 14.87 -20.16 21.06
C ARG A 92 16.13 -20.64 21.79
N PRO A 93 16.19 -20.56 23.13
CA PRO A 93 17.33 -21.04 23.88
C PRO A 93 17.47 -22.55 23.70
N LEU A 94 18.69 -23.00 23.40
CA LEU A 94 19.01 -24.40 23.20
C LEU A 94 18.89 -25.15 24.53
N LYS A 95 17.92 -26.06 24.62
CA LYS A 95 17.70 -26.94 25.78
C LYS A 95 18.37 -28.29 25.53
N CYS A 96 19.05 -28.83 26.52
CA CYS A 96 19.60 -30.17 26.47
C CYS A 96 18.46 -31.19 26.34
N SER A 97 18.52 -32.10 25.37
CA SER A 97 17.48 -33.11 25.18
C SER A 97 17.49 -34.21 26.26
N GLN A 98 18.54 -34.30 27.08
CA GLN A 98 18.69 -35.31 28.14
C GLN A 98 18.19 -34.80 29.49
N CYS A 99 18.62 -33.61 29.91
CA CYS A 99 18.24 -33.04 31.21
C CYS A 99 17.31 -31.82 31.12
N SER A 100 16.90 -31.40 29.92
CA SER A 100 16.03 -30.23 29.65
C SER A 100 16.56 -28.85 30.06
N VAL A 101 17.79 -28.78 30.60
CA VAL A 101 18.45 -27.54 31.04
C VAL A 101 19.03 -26.78 29.85
N VAL A 102 18.91 -25.45 29.87
CA VAL A 102 19.54 -24.55 28.88
C VAL A 102 21.03 -24.37 29.15
N GLY A 103 21.82 -24.20 28.09
CA GLY A 103 23.25 -23.88 28.20
C GLY A 103 24.21 -25.02 27.86
N HIS A 104 23.71 -26.23 27.60
CA HIS A 104 24.53 -27.32 27.07
C HIS A 104 23.72 -28.25 26.15
N ASN A 105 24.43 -29.07 25.37
CA ASN A 105 23.83 -30.05 24.46
C ASN A 105 23.95 -31.46 25.03
N LYS A 106 23.18 -32.42 24.49
CA LYS A 106 23.23 -33.84 24.90
C LYS A 106 24.66 -34.40 24.93
N LYS A 107 25.50 -34.05 23.95
CA LYS A 107 26.91 -34.51 23.85
C LYS A 107 27.79 -34.06 25.03
N THR A 108 27.47 -32.92 25.63
CA THR A 108 28.23 -32.34 26.75
C THR A 108 27.43 -32.41 28.05
N CYS A 109 26.36 -33.21 28.08
CA CYS A 109 25.53 -33.38 29.26
C CYS A 109 26.28 -34.24 30.28
N LYS A 110 26.43 -33.72 31.50
CA LYS A 110 27.04 -34.45 32.62
C LYS A 110 26.00 -35.18 33.49
N ALA A 111 24.73 -35.14 33.11
CA ALA A 111 23.71 -35.90 33.81
C ALA A 111 23.99 -37.39 33.59
N VAL A 112 24.24 -38.11 34.68
CA VAL A 112 24.22 -39.57 34.70
C VAL A 112 22.75 -39.97 34.72
N ILE A 113 22.34 -40.83 33.79
CA ILE A 113 20.98 -41.38 33.74
C ILE A 113 20.82 -42.39 34.87
#